data_AF-A0A645HKF0-F1
#
_entry.id   AF-A0A645HKF0-F1
#
_cell.length_a   1.000
_cell.length_b   1.000
_cell.length_c   1.000
_cell.angle_alpha   90.00
_cell.angle_beta   90.00
_cell.angle_gamma   90.00
#
_symmetry.space_group_name_H-M   'P 1'
#
loop_
_entity.id
_entity.type
_entity.pdbx_description
1 polymer ?
#
loop_
_entity_poly.entity_id
_entity_poly.type
_entity_poly.pdbx_seq_one_letter_code
_entity_poly.pdbx_strand_id
1 'polypeptide(L)'
;MIIISKQYFGVNIKKCKFLGQGYEGKVYLTPDNRVLKIFKDKKKCNNEYELLKIVEGSKYFPKAIGINEYSMIREYVSGTPLEAYVKKKGLSRKLGLSLINLIEEFRRLGFTRLDMAARHIYVQTNEDIKVIDPRKCYVKEMSFPQLLLTDLDKINHLDDFIKVLIEERPTLAEEWIEGLNKLSQN
;
A
#
# COMPACT_ATOMS: atom_id res chain seq x y z
N MET A 1 -40.08 6.88 -13.68
CA MET A 1 -38.71 6.39 -13.94
C MET A 1 -38.20 5.66 -12.70
N ILE A 2 -38.24 4.33 -12.66
CA ILE A 2 -37.70 3.57 -11.51
C ILE A 2 -36.18 3.61 -11.65
N ILE A 3 -35.51 4.44 -10.85
CA ILE A 3 -34.05 4.45 -10.80
C ILE A 3 -33.63 3.25 -9.98
N ILE A 4 -33.39 2.10 -10.63
CA ILE A 4 -32.77 0.95 -9.99
C ILE A 4 -31.35 1.36 -9.59
N SER A 5 -31.14 1.64 -8.30
CA SER A 5 -29.81 1.93 -7.80
C SER A 5 -29.00 0.64 -7.85
N LYS A 6 -27.83 0.67 -8.50
CA LYS A 6 -26.89 -0.46 -8.46
C LYS A 6 -26.53 -0.76 -7.00
N GLN A 7 -26.74 -2.01 -6.60
CA GLN A 7 -26.39 -2.52 -5.28
C GLN A 7 -25.21 -3.47 -5.39
N TYR A 8 -24.27 -3.36 -4.45
CA TYR A 8 -23.15 -4.28 -4.32
C TYR A 8 -23.08 -4.73 -2.86
N PHE A 9 -23.18 -6.04 -2.59
CA PHE A 9 -23.26 -6.57 -1.22
C PHE A 9 -24.39 -5.94 -0.39
N GLY A 10 -25.54 -5.67 -1.01
CA GLY A 10 -26.65 -4.94 -0.36
C GLY A 10 -26.40 -3.45 -0.12
N VAL A 11 -25.22 -2.92 -0.51
CA VAL A 11 -24.88 -1.50 -0.36
C VAL A 11 -25.34 -0.71 -1.58
N ASN A 12 -26.14 0.33 -1.36
CA ASN A 12 -26.52 1.30 -2.38
C ASN A 12 -25.38 2.31 -2.61
N ILE A 13 -24.80 2.30 -3.81
CA ILE A 13 -23.66 3.15 -4.18
C ILE A 13 -23.92 4.65 -4.01
N LYS A 14 -25.18 5.12 -4.11
CA LYS A 14 -25.54 6.52 -3.93
C LYS A 14 -25.36 7.01 -2.49
N LYS A 15 -25.34 6.08 -1.52
CA LYS A 15 -25.09 6.37 -0.11
C LYS A 15 -23.59 6.34 0.22
N CYS A 16 -22.75 5.93 -0.72
CA CYS A 16 -21.31 5.82 -0.50
C CYS A 16 -20.59 7.13 -0.86
N LYS A 17 -19.54 7.46 -0.10
CA LYS A 17 -18.63 8.55 -0.44
C LYS A 17 -17.62 8.07 -1.47
N PHE A 18 -17.51 8.76 -2.60
CA PHE A 18 -16.47 8.47 -3.58
C PHE A 18 -15.08 8.80 -3.00
N LEU A 19 -14.16 7.83 -3.03
CA LEU A 19 -12.79 8.00 -2.55
C LEU A 19 -11.81 8.24 -3.69
N GLY A 20 -12.07 7.68 -4.86
CA GLY A 20 -11.22 7.89 -6.02
C GLY A 20 -11.47 6.88 -7.13
N GLN A 21 -10.85 7.15 -8.29
CA GLN A 21 -10.87 6.27 -9.45
C GLN A 21 -9.43 6.06 -9.91
N GLY A 22 -9.04 4.79 -10.03
CA GLY A 22 -7.76 4.40 -10.59
C GLY A 22 -7.93 3.75 -11.97
N TYR A 23 -6.83 3.17 -12.45
CA TYR A 23 -6.82 2.41 -13.70
C TYR A 23 -7.84 1.27 -13.70
N GLU A 24 -7.96 0.55 -12.59
CA GLU A 24 -8.73 -0.69 -12.48
C GLU A 24 -10.18 -0.51 -12.11
N GLY A 25 -10.59 0.67 -11.65
CA GLY A 25 -11.91 0.80 -11.07
C GLY A 25 -12.12 2.03 -10.22
N LYS A 26 -13.28 2.06 -9.56
CA LYS A 26 -13.73 3.12 -8.66
C LYS A 26 -13.79 2.60 -7.23
N VAL A 27 -13.42 3.45 -6.28
CA VAL A 27 -13.34 3.13 -4.85
C VAL A 27 -14.30 4.04 -4.10
N TYR A 28 -15.09 3.45 -3.20
CA TYR A 28 -16.09 4.14 -2.41
C TYR A 28 -15.99 3.72 -0.94
N LEU A 29 -16.27 4.66 -0.04
CA LEU A 29 -16.47 4.40 1.38
C LEU A 29 -17.97 4.19 1.63
N THR A 30 -18.31 3.03 2.20
CA THR A 30 -19.69 2.68 2.56
C THR A 30 -20.10 3.37 3.87
N PRO A 31 -21.41 3.51 4.16
CA PRO A 31 -21.89 4.13 5.40
C PRO A 31 -21.42 3.43 6.69
N ASP A 32 -21.07 2.15 6.61
CA ASP A 32 -20.57 1.35 7.72
C ASP A 32 -19.03 1.23 7.71
N ASN A 33 -18.35 2.22 7.14
CA ASN A 33 -16.89 2.37 7.17
C ASN A 33 -16.10 1.21 6.53
N ARG A 34 -16.64 0.60 5.49
CA ARG A 34 -15.94 -0.37 4.63
C ARG A 34 -15.61 0.24 3.27
N VAL A 35 -14.64 -0.33 2.58
CA VAL A 35 -14.28 0.10 1.21
C VAL A 35 -14.92 -0.83 0.21
N LEU A 36 -15.78 -0.27 -0.64
CA LEU A 36 -16.30 -0.92 -1.83
C LEU A 36 -15.42 -0.50 -3.03
N LYS A 37 -14.68 -1.45 -3.59
CA LYS A 37 -13.95 -1.27 -4.85
C LYS A 37 -14.70 -1.98 -5.97
N ILE A 38 -15.05 -1.23 -7.02
CA ILE A 38 -15.72 -1.74 -8.22
C ILE A 38 -14.71 -1.72 -9.36
N PHE A 39 -14.39 -2.89 -9.90
CA PHE A 39 -13.40 -3.13 -10.92
C PHE A 39 -14.00 -3.08 -12.32
N LYS A 40 -13.16 -2.75 -13.31
CA LYS A 40 -13.47 -2.88 -14.75
C LYS A 40 -13.27 -4.30 -15.27
N ASP A 41 -12.55 -5.14 -14.53
CA ASP A 41 -12.10 -6.47 -14.95
C ASP A 41 -12.25 -7.47 -13.80
N LYS A 42 -12.96 -8.57 -14.06
CA LYS A 42 -13.26 -9.63 -13.08
C LYS A 42 -12.00 -10.37 -12.61
N LYS A 43 -11.04 -10.63 -13.51
CA LYS A 43 -9.78 -11.30 -13.17
C LYS A 43 -8.94 -10.43 -12.23
N LYS A 44 -8.89 -9.12 -12.46
CA LYS A 44 -8.21 -8.18 -11.55
C LYS A 44 -8.88 -8.12 -10.18
N CYS A 45 -10.22 -8.14 -10.15
CA CYS A 45 -10.98 -8.21 -8.89
C CYS A 45 -10.60 -9.45 -8.08
N ASN A 46 -10.64 -10.63 -8.72
CA ASN A 46 -10.28 -11.90 -8.08
C ASN A 46 -8.82 -11.90 -7.61
N ASN A 47 -7.88 -11.49 -8.46
CA ASN A 47 -6.46 -11.48 -8.11
C ASN A 47 -6.14 -10.60 -6.90
N GLU A 48 -6.76 -9.42 -6.78
CA GLU A 48 -6.54 -8.55 -5.61
C GLU A 48 -7.18 -9.11 -4.34
N TYR A 49 -8.35 -9.74 -4.45
CA TYR A 49 -8.97 -10.41 -3.31
C TYR A 49 -8.13 -11.57 -2.81
N GLU A 50 -7.70 -12.47 -3.70
CA GLU A 50 -6.83 -13.60 -3.35
C GLU A 50 -5.51 -13.14 -2.73
N LEU A 51 -4.90 -12.08 -3.28
CA LEU A 51 -3.70 -11.50 -2.71
C LEU A 51 -3.92 -10.99 -1.27
N LEU A 52 -5.03 -10.29 -1.02
CA LEU A 52 -5.37 -9.83 0.33
C LEU A 52 -5.70 -10.99 1.28
N LYS A 53 -6.16 -12.13 0.75
CA LYS A 53 -6.34 -13.37 1.52
C LYS A 53 -5.03 -14.07 1.85
N ILE A 54 -4.08 -14.10 0.92
CA ILE A 54 -2.73 -14.66 1.16
C ILE A 54 -2.01 -13.89 2.28
N VAL A 55 -2.13 -12.57 2.29
CA VAL A 55 -1.47 -11.71 3.29
C VAL A 55 -2.35 -11.46 4.52
N GLU A 56 -3.50 -12.13 4.63
CA GLU A 56 -4.42 -11.99 5.74
C GLU A 56 -3.71 -12.38 7.05
N GLY A 57 -3.69 -11.45 8.01
CA GLY A 57 -2.95 -11.59 9.28
C GLY A 57 -1.75 -10.65 9.40
N SER A 58 -1.23 -10.15 8.28
CA SER A 58 -0.26 -9.06 8.31
C SER A 58 -0.94 -7.73 8.64
N LYS A 59 -0.42 -7.01 9.64
CA LYS A 59 -0.99 -5.71 10.08
C LYS A 59 -0.93 -4.63 9.00
N TYR A 60 -0.07 -4.79 8.01
CA TYR A 60 0.20 -3.79 6.98
C TYR A 60 -0.84 -3.77 5.86
N PHE A 61 -1.68 -4.80 5.72
CA PHE A 61 -2.65 -4.88 4.63
C PHE A 61 -4.09 -4.80 5.16
N PRO A 62 -5.03 -4.26 4.38
CA PRO A 62 -6.44 -4.28 4.74
C PRO A 62 -7.01 -5.69 4.65
N LYS A 63 -7.91 -6.05 5.55
CA LYS A 63 -8.63 -7.32 5.46
C LYS A 63 -9.62 -7.32 4.30
N ALA A 64 -9.57 -8.34 3.45
CA ALA A 64 -10.60 -8.59 2.45
C ALA A 64 -11.82 -9.26 3.10
N ILE A 65 -12.99 -8.63 2.97
CA ILE A 65 -14.23 -9.06 3.65
C ILE A 65 -15.08 -9.92 2.71
N GLY A 66 -15.18 -9.55 1.43
CA GLY A 66 -15.95 -10.32 0.46
C GLY A 66 -15.75 -9.87 -0.97
N ILE A 67 -16.07 -10.74 -1.92
CA ILE A 67 -15.96 -10.53 -3.36
C ILE A 67 -17.26 -10.93 -4.07
N ASN A 68 -17.60 -10.20 -5.13
CA ASN A 68 -18.58 -10.51 -6.16
C ASN A 68 -17.90 -10.29 -7.53
N GLU A 69 -18.59 -10.58 -8.64
CA GLU A 69 -17.99 -10.61 -9.99
C GLU A 69 -17.05 -9.44 -10.35
N TYR A 70 -17.44 -8.20 -10.06
CA TYR A 70 -16.67 -7.00 -10.38
C TYR A 70 -16.45 -6.11 -9.17
N SER A 71 -16.64 -6.63 -7.95
CA SER A 71 -16.56 -5.78 -6.76
C SER A 71 -16.04 -6.53 -5.56
N MET A 72 -15.26 -5.84 -4.75
CA MET A 72 -14.75 -6.32 -3.47
C MET A 72 -15.14 -5.35 -2.36
N ILE A 73 -15.48 -5.89 -1.19
CA ILE A 73 -15.52 -5.15 0.07
C ILE A 73 -14.31 -5.52 0.91
N ARG A 74 -13.63 -4.50 1.45
CA ARG A 74 -12.48 -4.65 2.35
C ARG A 74 -12.49 -3.61 3.47
N GLU A 75 -11.61 -3.79 4.44
CA GLU A 75 -11.33 -2.81 5.49
C GLU A 75 -10.97 -1.43 4.91
N TYR A 76 -11.47 -0.37 5.54
CA TYR A 76 -11.04 0.99 5.24
C TYR A 76 -9.67 1.26 5.85
N VAL A 77 -8.76 1.82 5.04
CA VAL A 77 -7.46 2.28 5.49
C VAL A 77 -7.55 3.79 5.66
N SER A 78 -7.51 4.22 6.93
CA SER A 78 -7.39 5.63 7.29
C SER A 78 -5.93 6.09 7.18
N GLY A 79 -5.73 7.40 7.29
CA GLY A 79 -4.40 8.00 7.35
C GLY A 79 -4.10 8.92 6.17
N THR A 80 -2.86 9.39 6.13
CA THR A 80 -2.35 10.29 5.10
C THR A 80 -1.36 9.54 4.22
N PRO A 81 -1.38 9.68 2.88
CA PRO A 81 -0.34 9.11 2.02
C PRO A 81 1.06 9.51 2.50
N LEU A 82 2.01 8.57 2.48
CA LEU A 82 3.36 8.73 3.06
C LEU A 82 4.04 10.02 2.59
N GLU A 83 4.04 10.26 1.28
CA GLU A 83 4.65 11.46 0.69
C GLU A 83 4.07 12.75 1.29
N ALA A 84 2.74 12.83 1.41
CA ALA A 84 2.06 14.01 1.94
C ALA A 84 2.27 14.15 3.46
N TYR A 85 2.37 13.03 4.19
CA TYR A 85 2.67 13.05 5.62
C TYR A 85 4.09 13.57 5.86
N VAL A 86 5.08 12.96 5.20
CA VAL A 86 6.50 13.28 5.38
C VAL A 86 6.80 14.72 4.95
N LYS A 87 6.26 15.19 3.82
CA LYS A 87 6.39 16.62 3.42
C LYS A 87 5.89 17.61 4.48
N LYS A 88 4.91 17.21 5.30
CA LYS A 88 4.29 18.08 6.31
C LYS A 88 4.90 17.93 7.70
N LYS A 89 5.37 16.73 8.05
CA LYS A 89 5.75 16.34 9.42
C LYS A 89 7.22 15.93 9.56
N GLY A 90 7.92 15.73 8.45
CA GLY A 90 9.22 15.07 8.40
C GLY A 90 9.12 13.55 8.53
N LEU A 91 10.26 12.88 8.44
CA LEU A 91 10.39 11.45 8.66
C LEU A 91 10.93 11.20 10.08
N SER A 92 10.05 10.77 10.99
CA SER A 92 10.47 10.41 12.34
C SER A 92 11.23 9.08 12.34
N ARG A 93 12.06 8.85 13.37
CA ARG A 93 12.71 7.55 13.58
C ARG A 93 11.71 6.39 13.65
N LYS A 94 10.55 6.61 14.29
CA LYS A 94 9.47 5.62 14.38
C LYS A 94 8.89 5.30 13.01
N LEU A 95 8.60 6.31 12.20
CA LEU A 95 8.09 6.10 10.85
C LEU A 95 9.13 5.41 9.96
N GLY A 96 10.41 5.80 10.06
CA GLY A 96 11.52 5.12 9.39
C GLY A 96 11.57 3.63 9.73
N LEU A 97 11.51 3.28 11.02
CA LEU A 97 11.47 1.89 11.47
C LEU A 97 10.20 1.16 10.99
N SER A 98 9.03 1.80 10.99
CA SER A 98 7.79 1.24 10.42
C SER A 98 7.95 0.88 8.94
N LEU A 99 8.61 1.73 8.15
CA LEU A 99 8.89 1.48 6.73
C LEU A 99 9.87 0.33 6.52
N ILE A 100 10.93 0.24 7.34
CA ILE A 100 11.88 -0.90 7.30
C ILE A 100 11.14 -2.21 7.58
N ASN A 101 10.35 -2.25 8.65
CA ASN A 101 9.59 -3.43 9.05
C ASN A 101 8.55 -3.85 7.99
N LEU A 102 8.02 -2.91 7.19
CA LEU A 102 7.14 -3.23 6.07
C LEU A 102 7.88 -4.01 4.96
N ILE A 103 9.12 -3.62 4.66
CA ILE A 103 9.91 -4.32 3.62
C ILE A 103 10.38 -5.69 4.13
N GLU A 104 10.76 -5.80 5.40
CA GLU A 104 11.02 -7.10 6.05
C GLU A 104 9.77 -8.00 6.02
N GLU A 105 8.58 -7.43 6.23
CA GLU A 105 7.33 -8.17 6.13
C GLU A 105 7.08 -8.68 4.71
N PHE A 106 7.36 -7.88 3.67
CA PHE A 106 7.25 -8.36 2.29
C PHE A 106 8.13 -9.59 2.06
N ARG A 107 9.36 -9.57 2.58
CA ARG A 107 10.28 -10.71 2.53
C ARG A 107 9.71 -11.92 3.28
N ARG A 108 9.14 -11.72 4.48
CA ARG A 108 8.49 -12.77 5.27
C ARG A 108 7.29 -13.40 4.56
N LEU A 109 6.53 -12.60 3.81
CA LEU A 109 5.37 -13.05 3.02
C LEU A 109 5.76 -13.68 1.67
N GLY A 110 7.06 -13.80 1.39
CA GLY A 110 7.58 -14.40 0.17
C GLY A 110 7.34 -13.55 -1.09
N PHE A 111 7.19 -12.24 -0.95
CA PHE A 111 7.05 -11.35 -2.10
C PHE A 111 8.35 -11.37 -2.91
N THR A 112 8.22 -11.49 -4.23
CA THR A 112 9.36 -11.34 -5.16
C THR A 112 9.73 -9.87 -5.37
N ARG A 113 8.79 -8.96 -5.07
CA ARG A 113 8.99 -7.51 -5.08
C ARG A 113 9.02 -6.95 -3.65
N LEU A 114 10.21 -6.64 -3.16
CA LEU A 114 10.44 -5.98 -1.87
C LEU A 114 10.38 -4.46 -2.01
N ASP A 115 9.31 -3.95 -2.63
CA ASP A 115 9.21 -2.54 -3.00
C ASP A 115 7.75 -2.06 -3.10
N MET A 116 7.53 -0.79 -2.75
CA MET A 116 6.24 -0.13 -2.81
C MET A 116 6.41 1.38 -3.01
N ALA A 117 5.56 1.97 -3.86
CA ALA A 117 5.56 3.43 -4.04
C ALA A 117 4.93 4.14 -2.82
N ALA A 118 5.45 5.31 -2.47
CA ALA A 118 5.01 6.06 -1.28
C ALA A 118 3.50 6.39 -1.28
N ARG A 119 2.92 6.65 -2.46
CA ARG A 119 1.47 6.92 -2.62
C ARG A 119 0.54 5.78 -2.19
N HIS A 120 1.07 4.56 -2.10
CA HIS A 120 0.31 3.37 -1.70
C HIS A 120 0.45 3.05 -0.21
N ILE A 121 1.35 3.75 0.49
CA ILE A 121 1.59 3.63 1.92
C ILE A 121 0.84 4.76 2.63
N TYR A 122 0.01 4.41 3.60
CA TYR A 122 -0.80 5.33 4.37
C TYR A 122 -0.32 5.34 5.82
N VAL A 123 0.04 6.52 6.31
CA VAL A 123 0.50 6.77 7.68
C VAL A 123 -0.70 7.09 8.56
N GLN A 124 -0.88 6.27 9.59
CA GLN A 124 -1.93 6.42 10.59
C GLN A 124 -1.51 7.43 11.66
N THR A 125 -2.45 7.84 12.53
CA THR A 125 -2.22 8.90 13.54
C THR A 125 -1.10 8.57 14.53
N ASN A 126 -0.77 7.30 14.71
CA ASN A 126 0.28 6.81 15.57
C ASN A 126 1.58 6.44 14.81
N GLU A 127 1.71 6.81 13.54
CA GLU A 127 2.83 6.44 12.65
C GLU A 127 2.96 4.94 12.36
N ASP A 128 1.92 4.16 12.65
CA ASP A 128 1.73 2.87 11.99
C ASP A 128 1.40 3.09 10.51
N ILE A 129 1.67 2.09 9.69
CA ILE A 129 1.46 2.18 8.25
C ILE A 129 0.62 1.02 7.74
N LYS A 130 -0.21 1.30 6.74
CA LYS A 130 -0.91 0.30 5.93
C LYS A 130 -0.73 0.58 4.46
N VAL A 131 -0.69 -0.48 3.65
CA VAL A 131 -0.61 -0.43 2.19
C VAL A 131 -1.96 -0.80 1.57
N ILE A 132 -2.43 0.00 0.62
CA ILE A 132 -3.74 -0.19 0.00
C ILE A 132 -3.70 -0.93 -1.34
N ASP A 133 -2.51 -1.11 -1.92
CA ASP A 133 -2.34 -1.61 -3.29
C ASP A 133 -1.12 -2.53 -3.43
N PRO A 134 -1.18 -3.77 -2.90
CA PRO A 134 -0.09 -4.75 -2.97
C PRO A 134 0.12 -5.37 -4.36
N ARG A 135 -0.45 -4.81 -5.43
CA ARG A 135 -0.41 -5.45 -6.75
C ARG A 135 1.02 -5.72 -7.23
N LYS A 136 1.15 -6.85 -7.93
CA LYS A 136 2.40 -7.30 -8.58
C LYS A 136 3.53 -7.64 -7.61
N CYS A 137 3.25 -7.77 -6.31
CA CYS A 137 4.25 -8.14 -5.31
C CYS A 137 4.86 -9.54 -5.52
N TYR A 138 4.18 -10.44 -6.25
CA TYR A 138 4.68 -11.77 -6.63
C TYR A 138 5.10 -11.89 -8.10
N VAL A 139 4.96 -10.83 -8.91
CA VAL A 139 5.17 -10.88 -10.36
C VAL A 139 6.44 -10.17 -10.80
N LYS A 140 6.81 -9.08 -10.12
CA LYS A 140 8.04 -8.34 -10.41
C LYS A 140 9.10 -8.77 -9.43
N GLU A 141 10.33 -8.93 -9.91
CA GLU A 141 11.47 -9.19 -9.04
C GLU A 141 12.15 -7.87 -8.69
N MET A 142 12.33 -7.64 -7.40
CA MET A 142 13.05 -6.50 -6.87
C MET A 142 13.47 -6.82 -5.44
N SER A 143 14.78 -6.90 -5.18
CA SER A 143 15.32 -7.33 -3.89
C SER A 143 15.37 -6.22 -2.83
N PHE A 144 15.18 -4.95 -3.21
CA PHE A 144 15.24 -3.81 -2.30
C PHE A 144 14.26 -2.69 -2.74
N PRO A 145 13.88 -1.77 -1.84
CA PRO A 145 12.73 -0.89 -2.07
C PRO A 145 13.07 0.35 -2.91
N GLN A 146 13.48 0.15 -4.17
CA GLN A 146 13.94 1.23 -5.05
C GLN A 146 12.92 2.36 -5.20
N LEU A 147 11.63 2.08 -5.44
CA LEU A 147 10.64 3.14 -5.63
C LEU A 147 10.40 3.91 -4.34
N LEU A 148 10.37 3.23 -3.20
CA LEU A 148 10.24 3.91 -1.91
C LEU A 148 11.39 4.88 -1.69
N LEU A 149 12.63 4.43 -1.92
CA LEU A 149 13.83 5.25 -1.74
C LEU A 149 13.84 6.44 -2.71
N THR A 150 13.50 6.21 -3.97
CA THR A 150 13.35 7.29 -4.97
C THR A 150 12.24 8.28 -4.59
N ASP A 151 11.11 7.80 -4.06
CA ASP A 151 10.01 8.67 -3.65
C ASP A 151 10.37 9.50 -2.41
N LEU A 152 11.19 8.97 -1.49
CA LEU A 152 11.73 9.70 -0.33
C LEU A 152 12.79 10.73 -0.74
N ASP A 153 13.62 10.40 -1.72
CA ASP A 153 14.64 11.30 -2.27
C ASP A 153 14.01 12.53 -2.95
N LYS A 154 12.96 12.31 -3.76
CA LYS A 154 12.18 13.39 -4.40
C LYS A 154 11.57 14.39 -3.41
N ILE A 155 11.46 14.01 -2.14
CA ILE A 155 10.92 14.87 -1.09
C ILE A 155 11.99 15.29 -0.07
N ASN A 156 13.27 15.07 -0.39
CA ASN A 156 14.45 15.41 0.42
C ASN A 156 14.49 14.74 1.80
N HIS A 157 13.98 13.52 1.92
CA HIS A 157 13.95 12.74 3.17
C HIS A 157 14.59 11.36 3.03
N LEU A 158 15.39 11.13 1.98
CA LEU A 158 16.16 9.88 1.83
C LEU A 158 17.22 9.75 2.94
N ASP A 159 18.00 10.80 3.20
CA ASP A 159 19.06 10.77 4.22
C ASP A 159 18.51 10.48 5.62
N ASP A 160 17.37 11.09 5.98
CA ASP A 160 16.68 10.81 7.24
C ASP A 160 16.34 9.32 7.36
N PHE A 161 15.85 8.72 6.28
CA PHE A 161 15.52 7.30 6.25
C PHE A 161 16.76 6.40 6.33
N ILE A 162 17.80 6.71 5.56
CA ILE A 162 19.05 5.94 5.54
C ILE A 162 19.73 5.98 6.91
N LYS A 163 19.70 7.12 7.60
CA LYS A 163 20.21 7.21 8.97
C LYS A 163 19.52 6.21 9.89
N VAL A 164 18.18 6.15 9.86
CA VAL A 164 17.41 5.16 10.65
C VAL A 164 17.75 3.74 10.23
N LEU A 165 17.89 3.48 8.93
CA LEU A 165 18.24 2.15 8.40
C LEU A 165 19.61 1.67 8.90
N ILE A 166 20.63 2.53 8.87
CA ILE A 166 21.99 2.21 9.36
C ILE A 166 21.97 1.96 10.87
N GLU A 167 21.24 2.78 11.64
CA GLU A 167 21.16 2.66 13.09
C GLU A 167 20.40 1.39 13.54
N GLU A 168 19.31 1.04 12.86
CA GLU A 168 18.39 -0.03 13.27
C GLU A 168 18.66 -1.39 12.63
N ARG A 169 19.20 -1.39 11.40
CA ARG A 169 19.41 -2.59 10.56
C ARG A 169 20.66 -2.43 9.68
N PRO A 170 21.87 -2.34 10.25
CA PRO A 170 23.09 -2.07 9.49
C PRO A 170 23.33 -3.04 8.33
N THR A 171 23.04 -4.34 8.52
CA THR A 171 23.19 -5.34 7.44
C THR A 171 22.21 -5.12 6.28
N LEU A 172 20.97 -4.69 6.55
CA LEU A 172 20.04 -4.31 5.48
C LEU A 172 20.47 -3.02 4.79
N ALA A 173 21.08 -2.09 5.55
CA ALA A 173 21.62 -0.86 4.99
C ALA A 173 22.70 -1.16 3.94
N GLU A 174 23.64 -2.06 4.26
CA GLU A 174 24.67 -2.52 3.31
C GLU A 174 24.04 -3.09 2.04
N GLU A 175 23.08 -4.02 2.17
CA GLU A 175 22.37 -4.65 1.05
C GLU A 175 21.70 -3.61 0.14
N TRP A 176 20.99 -2.64 0.73
CA TRP A 176 20.20 -1.68 -0.04
C TRP A 176 21.06 -0.58 -0.66
N ILE A 177 22.11 -0.13 0.03
CA ILE A 177 23.08 0.84 -0.50
C ILE A 177 23.85 0.22 -1.68
N GLU A 178 24.26 -1.04 -1.57
CA GLU A 178 24.87 -1.75 -2.71
C GLU A 178 23.92 -1.83 -3.90
N GLY A 179 22.64 -2.12 -3.65
CA GLY A 179 21.59 -2.10 -4.66
C GLY A 179 21.42 -0.75 -5.37
N LEU A 180 21.41 0.35 -4.61
CA LEU A 180 21.32 1.71 -5.15
C LEU A 180 22.53 2.07 -6.03
N ASN A 181 23.74 1.77 -5.58
CA ASN A 181 24.96 2.07 -6.31
C ASN A 181 24.99 1.38 -7.68
N LYS A 182 24.55 0.11 -7.75
CA LYS A 182 24.45 -0.65 -9.02
C LYS A 182 23.48 -0.02 -10.02
N LEU A 183 22.43 0.65 -9.54
CA LEU A 183 21.48 1.35 -10.43
C LEU A 183 22.04 2.65 -10.99
N SER A 184 22.84 3.39 -10.21
CA SER A 184 23.44 4.65 -10.65
C SER A 184 24.56 4.49 -11.68
N GLN A 185 25.06 3.27 -11.88
CA GLN A 185 26.12 2.94 -12.84
C GLN A 185 25.59 2.44 -14.20
N ASN A 186 24.27 2.31 -14.36
CA ASN A 186 23.58 1.91 -15.59
C ASN A 186 22.75 3.07 -16.15
#